data_AF-A0A1F6C467-F1
#
_entry.id   AF-A0A1F6C467-F1
#
_cell.length_a   1.000
_cell.length_b   1.000
_cell.length_c   1.000
_cell.angle_alpha   90.00
_cell.angle_beta   90.00
_cell.angle_gamma   90.00
#
_symmetry.space_group_name_H-M   'P 1'
#
loop_
_entity.id
_entity.type
_entity.pdbx_description
1 polymer ?
#
loop_
_entity_poly.entity_id
_entity_poly.type
_entity_poly.pdbx_seq_one_letter_code
_entity_poly.pdbx_strand_id
1 'polypeptide(L)'
;MSEFKVEVEEVVTRYVDANNGAGPMWCYGSPVIVREGGRVFVSAPETDPALDGLCKTRWQLFCRDEGGWQLAQRGARHDEREQCSLVRLPGGRLVLSVNPLADLNAPGRKGRCVPHLLIFNTGDLKRPPSQVAPVWDREYAFTEHSYRGIGVDYKNDAALLLNIEGHEGYAWSWMDRTGRWVKQGKVRFPIRACYPQVGLQNGAAHILAIGDIVEANEAWRAYKEEKTGRKWDYDFRRLFYTWTEDISRADFHGTVEVDSREETAGHIRNLDMWLDPDGAAHVLYATKNIWHDFMRDRFFPGTPIASTVEYRVIKGGKVIEKRTLATHVKDESTPERAARPSGIFYRGGAFHVAPDGKVRALFTAGDTGTHIAQVHPWVDGKPVRIALQNPLYNFFVPGPRQGSEATDAVDLFGTGLEPGVLRYARLRV
;
A
#
# COMPACT_ATOMS: atom_id res chain seq x y z
N MET A 1 -20.22 19.00 -10.23
CA MET A 1 -19.18 18.37 -9.38
C MET A 1 -18.90 19.35 -8.26
N SER A 2 -19.00 18.92 -7.00
CA SER A 2 -18.70 19.81 -5.87
C SER A 2 -17.26 20.32 -5.97
N GLU A 3 -17.06 21.58 -5.61
CA GLU A 3 -15.75 22.21 -5.62
C GLU A 3 -14.93 21.66 -4.44
N PHE A 4 -13.86 20.92 -4.73
CA PHE A 4 -12.97 20.43 -3.69
C PHE A 4 -12.10 21.58 -3.19
N LYS A 5 -12.17 21.84 -1.89
CA LYS A 5 -11.37 22.89 -1.27
C LYS A 5 -10.23 22.25 -0.48
N VAL A 6 -8.99 22.62 -0.81
CA VAL A 6 -7.83 22.31 0.02
C VAL A 6 -7.94 23.12 1.31
N GLU A 7 -8.00 22.44 2.45
CA GLU A 7 -8.09 23.08 3.76
C GLU A 7 -6.73 23.30 4.39
N VAL A 8 -5.83 22.33 4.21
CA VAL A 8 -4.51 22.34 4.83
C VAL A 8 -3.51 21.55 4.01
N GLU A 9 -2.28 22.03 3.99
CA GLU A 9 -1.08 21.32 3.52
C GLU A 9 0.03 21.51 4.54
N GLU A 10 0.56 20.42 5.07
CA GLU A 10 1.54 20.43 6.16
C GLU A 10 2.68 19.46 5.87
N VAL A 11 3.88 19.81 6.36
CA VAL A 11 4.96 18.83 6.52
C VAL A 11 4.73 18.11 7.84
N VAL A 12 4.68 16.77 7.81
CA VAL A 12 4.56 15.95 9.02
C VAL A 12 5.94 15.72 9.63
N THR A 13 6.87 15.23 8.81
CA THR A 13 8.24 14.94 9.24
C THR A 13 9.17 14.87 8.02
N ARG A 14 10.47 14.81 8.29
CA ARG A 14 11.52 14.55 7.31
C ARG A 14 12.15 13.19 7.58
N TYR A 15 12.59 12.51 6.53
CA TYR A 15 13.21 11.19 6.63
C TYR A 15 14.49 11.13 5.80
N VAL A 16 15.41 10.27 6.25
CA VAL A 16 16.59 9.86 5.49
C VAL A 16 16.28 8.53 4.83
N ASP A 17 16.62 8.38 3.55
CA ASP A 17 16.45 7.11 2.85
C ASP A 17 17.23 6.00 3.57
N ALA A 18 16.56 4.89 3.86
CA ALA A 18 17.21 3.74 4.44
C ALA A 18 18.23 3.14 3.48
N ASN A 19 18.13 3.33 2.16
CA ASN A 19 19.01 2.68 1.19
C ASN A 19 19.05 1.14 1.38
N ASN A 20 17.98 0.56 1.92
CA ASN A 20 17.84 -0.87 2.16
C ASN A 20 16.87 -1.53 1.17
N GLY A 21 16.33 -0.76 0.21
CA GLY A 21 15.31 -1.21 -0.75
C GLY A 21 13.89 -0.75 -0.39
N ALA A 22 13.65 -0.25 0.84
CA ALA A 22 12.37 0.26 1.29
C ALA A 22 12.39 1.77 1.53
N GLY A 23 11.40 2.47 0.96
CA GLY A 23 11.07 3.86 1.28
C GLY A 23 9.87 3.97 2.24
N PRO A 24 9.51 5.18 2.71
CA PRO A 24 8.42 5.37 3.68
C PRO A 24 7.04 4.98 3.15
N MET A 25 6.88 4.92 1.83
CA MET A 25 5.64 4.56 1.14
C MET A 25 5.75 3.21 0.40
N TRP A 26 6.77 2.42 0.73
CA TRP A 26 7.10 1.13 0.09
C TRP A 26 6.26 -0.03 0.65
N CYS A 27 5.06 0.26 1.14
CA CYS A 27 4.09 -0.77 1.56
C CYS A 27 2.85 -0.81 0.64
N TYR A 28 2.78 0.11 -0.34
CA TYR A 28 1.73 0.31 -1.34
C TYR A 28 0.31 0.32 -0.80
N GLY A 29 -0.23 -0.84 -0.45
CA GLY A 29 -1.59 -1.04 0.04
C GLY A 29 -1.74 -1.23 1.54
N SER A 30 -0.63 -1.40 2.27
CA SER A 30 -0.70 -1.55 3.73
C SER A 30 -0.77 -0.16 4.37
N PRO A 31 -1.87 0.15 5.09
CA PRO A 31 -2.20 1.51 5.48
C PRO A 31 -1.18 2.08 6.46
N VAL A 32 -0.96 3.40 6.40
CA VAL A 32 -0.06 4.12 7.33
C VAL A 32 -0.71 5.36 7.92
N ILE A 33 -1.97 5.58 7.61
CA ILE A 33 -2.79 6.72 8.04
C ILE A 33 -4.13 6.20 8.56
N VAL A 34 -4.60 6.74 9.66
CA VAL A 34 -5.90 6.43 10.26
C VAL A 34 -6.58 7.72 10.68
N ARG A 35 -7.90 7.80 10.50
CA ARG A 35 -8.74 8.86 11.09
C ARG A 35 -9.61 8.31 12.22
N GLU A 36 -9.68 9.09 13.30
CA GLU A 36 -10.62 8.90 14.41
C GLU A 36 -11.22 10.25 14.79
N GLY A 37 -12.49 10.48 14.42
CA GLY A 37 -13.14 11.77 14.62
C GLY A 37 -12.32 12.93 14.04
N GLY A 38 -12.01 13.93 14.87
CA GLY A 38 -11.20 15.10 14.50
C GLY A 38 -9.69 14.83 14.38
N ARG A 39 -9.22 13.65 14.81
CA ARG A 39 -7.78 13.31 14.86
C ARG A 39 -7.35 12.46 13.68
N VAL A 40 -6.12 12.67 13.24
CA VAL A 40 -5.45 11.86 12.21
C VAL A 40 -4.16 11.31 12.77
N PHE A 41 -3.92 10.03 12.58
CA PHE A 41 -2.70 9.35 13.00
C PHE A 41 -1.92 8.89 11.79
N VAL A 42 -0.60 9.02 11.84
CA VAL A 42 0.27 8.45 10.80
C VAL A 42 1.48 7.74 11.40
N SER A 43 1.91 6.69 10.71
CA SER A 43 3.16 5.98 10.95
C SER A 43 4.22 6.44 9.94
N ALA A 44 5.42 6.73 10.42
CA ALA A 44 6.56 7.07 9.59
C ALA A 44 7.83 6.37 10.08
N PRO A 45 8.74 5.97 9.18
CA PRO A 45 10.04 5.42 9.58
C PRO A 45 11.03 6.54 9.90
N GLU A 46 11.88 6.29 10.87
CA GLU A 46 13.11 7.04 11.12
C GLU A 46 14.31 6.12 10.92
N THR A 47 15.26 6.53 10.09
CA THR A 47 16.41 5.73 9.68
C THR A 47 17.63 6.10 10.50
N ASP A 48 18.38 5.09 10.95
CA ASP A 48 19.76 5.26 11.39
C ASP A 48 20.72 4.99 10.22
N PRO A 49 21.39 6.02 9.67
CA PRO A 49 22.29 5.84 8.54
C PRO A 49 23.61 5.15 8.92
N ALA A 50 23.93 5.05 10.23
CA ALA A 50 25.15 4.39 10.70
C ALA A 50 24.99 2.86 10.79
N LEU A 51 23.77 2.34 10.71
CA LEU A 51 23.50 0.92 10.73
C LEU A 51 23.50 0.32 9.33
N ASP A 52 24.00 -0.91 9.23
CA ASP A 52 24.00 -1.72 8.02
C ASP A 52 22.82 -2.69 8.00
N GLY A 53 22.56 -3.28 6.83
CA GLY A 53 21.54 -4.32 6.66
C GLY A 53 20.12 -3.79 6.43
N LEU A 54 19.15 -4.69 6.50
CA LEU A 54 17.75 -4.35 6.27
C LEU A 54 17.10 -3.69 7.50
N CYS A 55 17.38 -4.18 8.72
CA CYS A 55 16.79 -3.66 9.96
C CYS A 55 17.58 -2.45 10.49
N LYS A 56 17.19 -1.24 10.09
CA LYS A 56 17.85 0.00 10.55
C LYS A 56 16.94 1.21 10.61
N THR A 57 15.64 0.94 10.62
CA THR A 57 14.62 1.96 10.83
C THR A 57 13.96 1.72 12.17
N ARG A 58 13.30 2.74 12.71
CA ARG A 58 12.36 2.62 13.82
C ARG A 58 11.04 3.25 13.42
N TRP A 59 9.96 2.80 14.01
CA TRP A 59 8.66 3.43 13.82
C TRP A 59 8.55 4.73 14.62
N GLN A 60 7.83 5.69 14.05
CA GLN A 60 7.34 6.91 14.69
C GLN A 60 5.82 6.96 14.51
N LEU A 61 5.10 7.30 15.57
CA LEU A 61 3.66 7.52 15.56
C LEU A 61 3.39 9.01 15.77
N PHE A 62 2.76 9.63 14.78
CA PHE A 62 2.33 11.03 14.85
C PHE A 62 0.82 11.12 15.01
N CYS A 63 0.37 12.16 15.71
CA CYS A 63 -1.03 12.53 15.85
C CYS A 63 -1.21 13.98 15.39
N ARG A 64 -2.25 14.22 14.61
CA ARG A 64 -2.75 15.55 14.27
C ARG A 64 -4.06 15.80 14.99
N ASP A 65 -4.14 16.88 15.72
CA ASP A 65 -5.39 17.42 16.27
C ASP A 65 -5.58 18.88 15.82
N GLU A 66 -6.39 19.65 16.56
CA GLU A 66 -6.61 21.07 16.27
C GLU A 66 -5.33 21.91 16.42
N GLY A 67 -4.37 21.48 17.25
CA GLY A 67 -3.08 22.12 17.46
C GLY A 67 -2.00 21.74 16.44
N GLY A 68 -2.33 20.88 15.46
CA GLY A 68 -1.39 20.44 14.41
C GLY A 68 -0.72 19.11 14.72
N TRP A 69 0.39 18.82 14.05
CA TRP A 69 1.12 17.54 14.16
C TRP A 69 2.02 17.49 15.39
N GLN A 70 1.96 16.38 16.11
CA GLN A 70 2.83 16.06 17.24
C GLN A 70 3.34 14.62 17.12
N LEU A 71 4.62 14.40 17.47
CA LEU A 71 5.15 13.06 17.67
C LEU A 71 4.59 12.51 18.98
N ALA A 72 3.73 11.49 18.87
CA ALA A 72 3.09 10.87 20.03
C ALA A 72 4.04 9.87 20.71
N GLN A 73 4.59 8.93 19.93
CA GLN A 73 5.55 7.92 20.39
C GLN A 73 6.51 7.52 19.26
N ARG A 74 7.60 6.85 19.63
CA ARG A 74 8.52 6.21 18.68
C ARG A 74 9.15 4.95 19.29
N GLY A 75 9.62 4.06 18.44
CA GLY A 75 10.38 2.88 18.85
C GLY A 75 11.65 3.26 19.62
N ALA A 76 12.04 2.44 20.59
CA ALA A 76 13.27 2.68 21.35
C ALA A 76 14.54 2.34 20.54
N ARG A 77 14.43 1.52 19.49
CA ARG A 77 15.54 0.93 18.74
C ARG A 77 15.27 0.99 17.23
N HIS A 78 16.33 0.97 16.44
CA HIS A 78 16.28 0.91 14.97
C HIS A 78 16.35 -0.54 14.49
N ASP A 79 15.30 -1.30 14.77
CA ASP A 79 15.23 -2.75 14.52
C ASP A 79 14.16 -3.14 13.47
N GLU A 80 13.50 -2.15 12.86
CA GLU A 80 12.54 -2.31 11.77
C GLU A 80 13.23 -2.21 10.40
N ARG A 81 12.64 -2.89 9.41
CA ARG A 81 13.12 -2.86 8.02
C ARG A 81 12.44 -1.81 7.15
N GLU A 82 11.19 -1.54 7.46
CA GLU A 82 10.24 -0.86 6.57
C GLU A 82 9.27 -0.05 7.42
N GLN A 83 8.46 0.78 6.76
CA GLN A 83 7.38 1.49 7.42
C GLN A 83 6.42 0.48 8.11
N CYS A 84 5.96 0.79 9.32
CA CYS A 84 5.02 -0.05 10.09
C CYS A 84 3.55 0.32 9.84
N SER A 85 2.75 -0.65 9.40
CA SER A 85 1.35 -0.39 8.99
C SER A 85 0.46 -0.06 10.18
N LEU A 86 -0.51 0.83 9.97
CA LEU A 86 -1.37 1.43 10.98
C LEU A 86 -2.85 1.17 10.66
N VAL A 87 -3.57 0.61 11.62
CA VAL A 87 -5.03 0.38 11.58
C VAL A 87 -5.66 0.73 12.91
N ARG A 88 -7.00 0.76 12.98
CA ARG A 88 -7.76 1.04 14.21
C ARG A 88 -8.82 -0.01 14.45
N LEU A 89 -8.93 -0.42 15.71
CA LEU A 89 -10.01 -1.24 16.25
C LEU A 89 -10.91 -0.38 17.16
N PRO A 90 -12.11 -0.86 17.53
CA PRO A 90 -13.00 -0.18 18.47
C PRO A 90 -12.34 0.18 19.82
N GLY A 91 -13.00 1.08 20.55
CA GLY A 91 -12.57 1.46 21.90
C GLY A 91 -11.27 2.25 21.95
N GLY A 92 -10.94 3.01 20.90
CA GLY A 92 -9.74 3.84 20.85
C GLY A 92 -8.44 3.03 20.74
N ARG A 93 -8.50 1.83 20.16
CA ARG A 93 -7.32 0.97 19.95
C ARG A 93 -6.69 1.28 18.60
N LEU A 94 -5.59 2.02 18.61
CA LEU A 94 -4.75 2.21 17.43
C LEU A 94 -3.71 1.09 17.38
N VAL A 95 -3.57 0.43 16.25
CA VAL A 95 -2.76 -0.79 16.11
C VAL A 95 -1.68 -0.56 15.07
N LEU A 96 -0.44 -0.80 15.46
CA LEU A 96 0.74 -0.73 14.60
C LEU A 96 1.29 -2.15 14.39
N SER A 97 1.43 -2.57 13.14
CA SER A 97 2.08 -3.83 12.76
C SER A 97 3.58 -3.62 12.61
N VAL A 98 4.35 -4.23 13.51
CA VAL A 98 5.81 -4.13 13.62
C VAL A 98 6.46 -5.47 13.28
N ASN A 99 7.73 -5.44 12.86
CA ASN A 99 8.50 -6.62 12.48
C ASN A 99 9.98 -6.47 12.87
N PRO A 100 10.27 -6.31 14.18
CA PRO A 100 11.61 -6.01 14.62
C PRO A 100 12.54 -7.22 14.53
N LEU A 101 13.83 -6.94 14.39
CA LEU A 101 14.92 -7.91 14.46
C LEU A 101 14.91 -8.66 15.81
N ALA A 102 14.98 -9.99 15.76
CA ALA A 102 14.91 -10.86 16.93
C ALA A 102 16.14 -10.75 17.83
N ASP A 103 17.33 -10.63 17.23
CA ASP A 103 18.61 -10.53 17.93
C ASP A 103 19.46 -9.41 17.34
N LEU A 104 19.66 -8.36 18.14
CA LEU A 104 20.46 -7.19 17.77
C LEU A 104 21.97 -7.45 17.82
N ASN A 105 22.41 -8.52 18.50
CA ASN A 105 23.82 -8.89 18.57
C ASN A 105 24.25 -9.73 17.35
N ALA A 106 23.28 -10.23 16.58
CA ALA A 106 23.50 -10.93 15.32
C ALA A 106 22.67 -10.31 14.18
N PRO A 107 22.86 -9.01 13.87
CA PRO A 107 21.99 -8.25 12.97
C PRO A 107 22.33 -8.50 11.50
N GLY A 108 22.75 -9.73 11.15
CA GLY A 108 23.14 -10.08 9.77
C GLY A 108 22.17 -9.50 8.75
N ARG A 109 22.64 -9.19 7.54
CA ARG A 109 21.88 -8.38 6.55
C ARG A 109 20.39 -8.74 6.42
N LYS A 110 20.06 -10.02 6.60
CA LYS A 110 18.71 -10.61 6.59
C LYS A 110 18.38 -11.37 7.89
N GLY A 111 18.58 -10.73 9.06
CA GLY A 111 18.37 -11.36 10.36
C GLY A 111 16.93 -11.86 10.56
N ARG A 112 16.69 -12.77 11.49
CA ARG A 112 15.31 -13.22 11.80
C ARG A 112 14.51 -12.10 12.46
N CYS A 113 13.27 -11.87 12.05
CA CYS A 113 12.36 -10.90 12.68
C CYS A 113 11.20 -11.58 13.41
N VAL A 114 10.62 -10.87 14.39
CA VAL A 114 9.49 -11.36 15.21
C VAL A 114 8.29 -10.42 15.06
N PRO A 115 7.40 -10.67 14.08
CA PRO A 115 6.26 -9.80 13.85
C PRO A 115 5.30 -9.81 15.03
N HIS A 116 4.80 -8.64 15.40
CA HIS A 116 3.77 -8.48 16.42
C HIS A 116 2.98 -7.18 16.21
N LEU A 117 1.94 -7.00 17.03
CA LEU A 117 1.14 -5.78 17.05
C LEU A 117 1.48 -4.96 18.29
N LEU A 118 1.61 -3.65 18.11
CA LEU A 118 1.59 -2.66 19.19
C LEU A 118 0.20 -2.01 19.23
N ILE A 119 -0.49 -2.10 20.35
CA ILE A 119 -1.83 -1.54 20.53
C ILE A 119 -1.76 -0.36 21.50
N PHE A 120 -1.99 0.84 20.97
CA PHE A 120 -2.02 2.12 21.67
C PHE A 120 -3.45 2.48 22.07
N ASN A 121 -3.60 3.12 23.22
CA ASN A 121 -4.86 3.76 23.62
C ASN A 121 -4.85 5.20 23.10
N THR A 122 -5.75 5.56 22.18
CA THR A 122 -5.82 6.92 21.63
C THR A 122 -6.27 7.95 22.66
N GLY A 123 -6.87 7.54 23.77
CA GLY A 123 -7.18 8.41 24.91
C GLY A 123 -5.96 8.76 25.78
N ASP A 124 -4.88 7.97 25.69
CA ASP A 124 -3.63 8.21 26.41
C ASP A 124 -2.44 7.73 25.59
N LEU A 125 -2.05 8.56 24.61
CA LEU A 125 -0.94 8.27 23.72
C LEU A 125 0.43 8.38 24.40
N LYS A 126 0.53 8.75 25.68
CA LYS A 126 1.80 8.72 26.42
C LYS A 126 2.05 7.36 27.08
N ARG A 127 0.99 6.59 27.32
CA ARG A 127 1.10 5.23 27.85
C ARG A 127 1.76 4.30 26.82
N PRO A 128 2.77 3.51 27.21
CA PRO A 128 3.35 2.51 26.33
C PRO A 128 2.29 1.57 25.73
N PRO A 129 2.41 1.17 24.46
CA PRO A 129 1.47 0.25 23.85
C PRO A 129 1.56 -1.14 24.49
N SER A 130 0.44 -1.84 24.49
CA SER A 130 0.46 -3.28 24.76
C SER A 130 0.97 -4.04 23.53
N GLN A 131 1.65 -5.17 23.75
CA GLN A 131 2.17 -6.01 22.67
C GLN A 131 1.32 -7.28 22.55
N VAL A 132 0.97 -7.62 21.33
CA VAL A 132 0.22 -8.85 21.03
C VAL A 132 0.94 -9.60 19.92
N ALA A 133 1.41 -10.80 20.23
CA ALA A 133 2.04 -11.68 19.26
C ALA A 133 0.98 -12.46 18.47
N PRO A 134 1.02 -12.48 17.13
CA PRO A 134 0.23 -13.39 16.32
C PRO A 134 0.59 -14.85 16.60
N VAL A 135 -0.43 -15.70 16.56
CA VAL A 135 -0.21 -17.15 16.46
C VAL A 135 -0.05 -17.48 14.99
N TRP A 136 0.93 -18.31 14.67
CA TRP A 136 1.15 -18.83 13.32
C TRP A 136 0.87 -20.34 13.31
N ASP A 137 0.57 -20.90 12.14
CA ASP A 137 0.33 -22.35 11.97
C ASP A 137 1.60 -23.20 12.12
N ARG A 138 2.78 -22.56 12.02
CA ARG A 138 4.11 -23.17 12.24
C ARG A 138 5.13 -22.09 12.59
N GLU A 139 6.35 -22.52 12.91
CA GLU A 139 7.47 -21.58 13.06
C GLU A 139 7.91 -21.02 11.71
N TYR A 140 8.05 -19.69 11.64
CA TYR A 140 8.55 -18.96 10.48
C TYR A 140 9.82 -18.18 10.84
N ALA A 141 10.76 -18.10 9.90
CA ALA A 141 12.04 -17.41 10.10
C ALA A 141 11.99 -15.90 9.78
N PHE A 142 11.05 -15.43 8.95
CA PHE A 142 10.85 -14.03 8.55
C PHE A 142 12.15 -13.20 8.42
N THR A 143 12.93 -13.46 7.37
CA THR A 143 14.29 -12.92 7.20
C THR A 143 14.44 -11.88 6.10
N GLU A 144 13.49 -11.78 5.17
CA GLU A 144 13.49 -10.84 4.05
C GLU A 144 12.79 -9.53 4.40
N HIS A 145 12.58 -8.67 3.41
CA HIS A 145 11.55 -7.65 3.49
C HIS A 145 10.19 -8.29 3.85
N SER A 146 9.42 -7.63 4.72
CA SER A 146 8.21 -8.18 5.33
C SER A 146 7.03 -8.19 4.37
N TYR A 147 6.95 -7.16 3.52
CA TYR A 147 5.78 -6.86 2.69
C TYR A 147 4.47 -7.10 3.46
N ARG A 148 4.45 -6.72 4.74
CA ARG A 148 3.36 -7.03 5.67
C ARG A 148 2.05 -6.42 5.19
N GLY A 149 0.96 -7.17 5.33
CA GLY A 149 -0.40 -6.73 5.05
C GLY A 149 -1.23 -6.73 6.31
N ILE A 150 -2.08 -5.72 6.50
CA ILE A 150 -3.05 -5.71 7.59
C ILE A 150 -4.35 -5.06 7.13
N GLY A 151 -5.46 -5.65 7.55
CA GLY A 151 -6.81 -5.13 7.36
C GLY A 151 -7.65 -5.42 8.61
N VAL A 152 -8.65 -4.59 8.86
CA VAL A 152 -9.54 -4.73 10.01
C VAL A 152 -11.00 -4.68 9.58
N ASP A 153 -11.81 -5.41 10.33
CA ASP A 153 -13.25 -5.20 10.38
C ASP A 153 -13.56 -4.48 11.69
N TYR A 154 -13.68 -3.16 11.61
CA TYR A 154 -13.91 -2.33 12.78
C TYR A 154 -15.21 -2.70 13.50
N LYS A 155 -16.29 -3.02 12.77
CA LYS A 155 -17.59 -3.31 13.39
C LYS A 155 -17.58 -4.62 14.17
N ASN A 156 -16.82 -5.60 13.70
CA ASN A 156 -16.70 -6.91 14.33
C ASN A 156 -15.45 -7.06 15.21
N ASP A 157 -14.71 -5.97 15.46
CA ASP A 157 -13.48 -5.96 16.25
C ASP A 157 -12.47 -7.05 15.83
N ALA A 158 -12.27 -7.20 14.52
CA ALA A 158 -11.42 -8.25 13.97
C ALA A 158 -10.26 -7.67 13.16
N ALA A 159 -9.15 -8.40 13.10
CA ALA A 159 -7.99 -8.04 12.29
C ALA A 159 -7.42 -9.26 11.56
N LEU A 160 -6.90 -9.03 10.36
CA LEU A 160 -6.17 -10.03 9.58
C LEU A 160 -4.77 -9.51 9.30
N LEU A 161 -3.77 -10.24 9.77
CA LEU A 161 -2.35 -9.93 9.57
C LEU A 161 -1.73 -10.92 8.58
N LEU A 162 -0.95 -10.39 7.64
CA LEU A 162 -0.15 -11.14 6.68
C LEU A 162 1.32 -10.78 6.85
N ASN A 163 2.20 -11.77 6.76
CA ASN A 163 3.64 -11.56 6.69
C ASN A 163 4.29 -12.53 5.69
N ILE A 164 5.19 -12.03 4.84
CA ILE A 164 5.78 -12.86 3.78
C ILE A 164 6.81 -13.85 4.36
N GLU A 165 6.81 -15.08 3.87
CA GLU A 165 7.90 -16.04 4.09
C GLU A 165 8.79 -16.06 2.85
N GLY A 166 9.69 -15.07 2.76
CA GLY A 166 10.65 -14.95 1.68
C GLY A 166 10.01 -14.95 0.29
N HIS A 167 10.13 -16.07 -0.42
CA HIS A 167 9.61 -16.24 -1.78
C HIS A 167 8.46 -17.27 -1.85
N GLU A 168 8.02 -17.82 -0.71
CA GLU A 168 7.09 -18.96 -0.69
C GLU A 168 5.60 -18.59 -0.55
N GLY A 169 5.29 -17.34 -0.20
CA GLY A 169 3.93 -16.85 0.05
C GLY A 169 3.80 -16.10 1.38
N TYR A 170 2.56 -15.91 1.83
CA TYR A 170 2.24 -15.17 3.05
C TYR A 170 1.70 -16.09 4.12
N ALA A 171 2.33 -16.08 5.29
CA ALA A 171 1.69 -16.55 6.51
C ALA A 171 0.61 -15.54 6.90
N TRP A 172 -0.56 -16.02 7.31
CA TRP A 172 -1.65 -15.19 7.78
C TRP A 172 -2.18 -15.65 9.13
N SER A 173 -2.67 -14.69 9.91
CA SER A 173 -3.29 -14.93 11.21
C SER A 173 -4.49 -14.00 11.38
N TRP A 174 -5.62 -14.58 11.81
CA TRP A 174 -6.88 -13.86 12.02
C TRP A 174 -7.19 -13.73 13.51
N MET A 175 -7.35 -12.49 13.95
CA MET A 175 -7.75 -12.12 15.31
C MET A 175 -9.25 -11.85 15.36
N ASP A 176 -9.95 -12.50 16.28
CA ASP A 176 -11.38 -12.32 16.51
C ASP A 176 -11.69 -11.14 17.46
N ARG A 177 -12.99 -10.89 17.67
CA ARG A 177 -13.50 -9.86 18.60
C ARG A 177 -13.08 -9.99 20.06
N THR A 178 -12.54 -11.15 20.45
CA THR A 178 -12.03 -11.37 21.81
C THR A 178 -10.54 -11.05 21.92
N GLY A 179 -9.91 -10.62 20.83
CA GLY A 179 -8.47 -10.40 20.73
C GLY A 179 -7.66 -11.69 20.62
N ARG A 180 -8.29 -12.83 20.33
CA ARG A 180 -7.60 -14.11 20.18
C ARG A 180 -7.30 -14.40 18.71
N TRP A 181 -6.12 -14.94 18.45
CA TRP A 181 -5.75 -15.45 17.13
C TRP A 181 -6.32 -16.85 16.94
N VAL A 182 -7.44 -16.95 16.23
CA VAL A 182 -8.26 -18.17 16.22
C VAL A 182 -8.11 -19.01 14.95
N LYS A 183 -7.58 -18.44 13.86
CA LYS A 183 -7.26 -19.18 12.64
C LYS A 183 -6.02 -18.63 11.97
N GLN A 184 -5.24 -19.53 11.37
CA GLN A 184 -3.96 -19.25 10.73
C GLN A 184 -3.83 -20.08 9.47
N GLY A 185 -2.90 -19.69 8.61
CA GLY A 185 -2.49 -20.52 7.48
C GLY A 185 -1.51 -19.81 6.58
N LYS A 186 -1.42 -20.30 5.34
CA LYS A 186 -0.56 -19.72 4.31
C LYS A 186 -1.33 -19.52 3.02
N VAL A 187 -1.11 -18.38 2.38
CA VAL A 187 -1.63 -18.09 1.03
C VAL A 187 -0.46 -18.02 0.05
N ARG A 188 -0.67 -18.61 -1.13
CA ARG A 188 0.32 -18.66 -2.21
C ARG A 188 -0.31 -18.15 -3.50
N PHE A 189 0.50 -17.47 -4.29
CA PHE A 189 0.15 -17.02 -5.64
C PHE A 189 0.94 -17.85 -6.66
N PRO A 190 0.54 -17.87 -7.95
CA PRO A 190 1.22 -18.64 -9.00
C PRO A 190 2.71 -18.34 -9.15
N ILE A 191 3.12 -17.13 -8.79
CA ILE A 191 4.50 -16.68 -8.67
C ILE A 191 4.66 -15.93 -7.34
N ARG A 192 5.89 -15.57 -6.95
CA ARG A 192 6.09 -14.66 -5.80
C ARG A 192 5.29 -13.38 -6.05
N ALA A 193 4.50 -13.01 -5.07
CA ALA A 193 3.75 -11.76 -5.06
C ALA A 193 4.06 -10.98 -3.77
N CYS A 194 4.04 -9.67 -3.89
CA CYS A 194 4.42 -8.70 -2.87
C CYS A 194 3.30 -7.66 -2.66
N TYR A 195 3.46 -6.83 -1.62
CA TYR A 195 2.61 -5.66 -1.31
C TYR A 195 1.10 -5.97 -1.21
N PRO A 196 0.68 -6.84 -0.26
CA PRO A 196 -0.69 -7.29 -0.16
C PRO A 196 -1.60 -6.18 0.38
N GLN A 197 -2.69 -5.91 -0.32
CA GLN A 197 -3.83 -5.17 0.22
C GLN A 197 -4.77 -6.17 0.89
N VAL A 198 -5.12 -5.91 2.13
CA VAL A 198 -5.97 -6.81 2.93
C VAL A 198 -7.28 -6.12 3.23
N GLY A 199 -8.37 -6.69 2.73
CA GLY A 199 -9.75 -6.31 3.06
C GLY A 199 -10.37 -7.34 4.00
N LEU A 200 -11.06 -6.87 5.04
CA LEU A 200 -11.77 -7.73 5.99
C LEU A 200 -13.11 -7.09 6.31
N GLN A 201 -14.21 -7.81 6.06
CA GLN A 201 -15.56 -7.32 6.32
C GLN A 201 -16.53 -8.49 6.54
N ASN A 202 -17.21 -8.50 7.68
CA ASN A 202 -18.21 -9.50 8.07
C ASN A 202 -17.70 -10.95 7.93
N GLY A 203 -16.43 -11.19 8.28
CA GLY A 203 -15.78 -12.50 8.14
C GLY A 203 -15.20 -12.77 6.75
N ALA A 204 -15.67 -12.09 5.70
CA ALA A 204 -15.06 -12.20 4.38
C ALA A 204 -13.69 -11.52 4.37
N ALA A 205 -12.69 -12.18 3.80
CA ALA A 205 -11.34 -11.68 3.69
C ALA A 205 -10.86 -11.70 2.25
N HIS A 206 -10.18 -10.63 1.84
CA HIS A 206 -9.78 -10.38 0.46
C HIS A 206 -8.31 -9.95 0.44
N ILE A 207 -7.54 -10.47 -0.53
CA ILE A 207 -6.13 -10.14 -0.71
C ILE A 207 -5.88 -9.79 -2.17
N LEU A 208 -5.31 -8.61 -2.43
CA LEU A 208 -4.75 -8.22 -3.73
C LEU A 208 -3.22 -8.10 -3.60
N ALA A 209 -2.46 -8.72 -4.48
CA ALA A 209 -0.99 -8.66 -4.46
C ALA A 209 -0.41 -8.59 -5.88
N ILE A 210 0.74 -7.94 -6.03
CA ILE A 210 1.43 -7.77 -7.32
C ILE A 210 2.57 -8.79 -7.43
N GLY A 211 2.76 -9.39 -8.60
CA GLY A 211 3.92 -10.24 -8.88
C GLY A 211 5.24 -9.49 -8.61
N ASP A 212 6.23 -10.19 -8.08
CA ASP A 212 7.57 -9.66 -7.78
C ASP A 212 8.59 -10.79 -7.98
N ILE A 213 9.00 -10.95 -9.24
CA ILE A 213 9.95 -11.98 -9.67
C ILE A 213 11.09 -11.36 -10.49
N VAL A 214 12.17 -12.10 -10.68
CA VAL A 214 13.17 -11.73 -11.70
C VAL A 214 12.53 -11.89 -13.09
N GLU A 215 12.84 -10.98 -14.01
CA GLU A 215 12.41 -11.07 -15.42
C GLU A 215 12.59 -12.49 -15.98
N ALA A 216 11.46 -13.12 -16.31
CA ALA A 216 11.39 -14.50 -16.76
C ALA A 216 11.75 -14.65 -18.24
N ASN A 217 11.56 -13.60 -19.06
CA ASN A 217 11.96 -13.63 -20.45
C ASN A 217 13.47 -13.37 -20.56
N GLU A 218 14.23 -14.39 -20.97
CA GLU A 218 15.70 -14.32 -21.00
C GLU A 218 16.24 -13.22 -21.94
N ALA A 219 15.58 -13.00 -23.08
CA ALA A 219 15.98 -11.95 -24.02
C ALA A 219 15.74 -10.55 -23.44
N TRP A 220 14.62 -10.36 -22.74
CA TRP A 220 14.33 -9.10 -22.06
C TRP A 220 15.27 -8.87 -20.88
N ARG A 221 15.54 -9.90 -20.09
CA ARG A 221 16.47 -9.84 -18.95
C ARG A 221 17.88 -9.45 -19.42
N ALA A 222 18.40 -10.14 -20.44
CA ALA A 222 19.73 -9.85 -20.99
C ALA A 222 19.82 -8.41 -21.53
N TYR A 223 18.78 -7.96 -22.24
CA TYR A 223 18.77 -6.60 -22.79
C TYR A 223 18.61 -5.52 -21.70
N LYS A 224 17.80 -5.77 -20.67
CA LYS A 224 17.70 -4.90 -19.48
C LYS A 224 19.04 -4.82 -18.74
N GLU A 225 19.74 -5.94 -18.56
CA GLU A 225 21.08 -5.96 -17.96
C GLU A 225 22.07 -5.14 -18.80
N GLU A 226 22.07 -5.31 -20.13
CA GLU A 226 22.89 -4.51 -21.05
C GLU A 226 22.64 -3.01 -20.90
N LYS A 227 21.37 -2.59 -20.81
CA LYS A 227 20.99 -1.16 -20.75
C LYS A 227 21.14 -0.53 -19.39
N THR A 228 20.95 -1.28 -18.31
CA THR A 228 20.90 -0.74 -16.95
C THR A 228 22.14 -1.08 -16.13
N GLY A 229 22.95 -2.04 -16.55
CA GLY A 229 24.02 -2.64 -15.77
C GLY A 229 23.54 -3.43 -14.55
N ARG A 230 22.22 -3.62 -14.38
CA ARG A 230 21.64 -4.31 -13.23
C ARG A 230 21.34 -5.76 -13.61
N LYS A 231 21.92 -6.68 -12.85
CA LYS A 231 21.62 -8.13 -12.92
C LYS A 231 20.24 -8.47 -12.38
N TRP A 232 19.67 -7.60 -11.55
CA TRP A 232 18.32 -7.72 -11.02
C TRP A 232 17.43 -6.62 -11.63
N ASP A 233 16.32 -7.03 -12.23
CA ASP A 233 15.18 -6.16 -12.50
C ASP A 233 13.93 -6.94 -12.08
N TYR A 234 13.25 -6.44 -11.05
CA TYR A 234 12.05 -7.09 -10.55
C TYR A 234 10.88 -6.72 -11.45
N ASP A 235 10.18 -7.77 -11.82
CA ASP A 235 9.05 -7.74 -12.70
C ASP A 235 7.75 -7.69 -11.90
N PHE A 236 7.01 -6.61 -12.14
CA PHE A 236 5.68 -6.35 -11.60
C PHE A 236 4.63 -6.38 -12.71
N ARG A 237 4.51 -7.46 -13.49
CA ARG A 237 3.57 -7.54 -14.63
C ARG A 237 2.21 -8.15 -14.31
N ARG A 238 2.04 -8.90 -13.23
CA ARG A 238 0.84 -9.72 -12.98
C ARG A 238 0.18 -9.35 -11.66
N LEU A 239 -1.10 -8.98 -11.70
CA LEU A 239 -1.87 -8.61 -10.51
C LEU A 239 -2.77 -9.77 -10.09
N PHE A 240 -2.63 -10.22 -8.84
CA PHE A 240 -3.34 -11.38 -8.32
C PHE A 240 -4.33 -11.00 -7.23
N TYR A 241 -5.41 -11.77 -7.15
CA TYR A 241 -6.47 -11.66 -6.16
C TYR A 241 -6.84 -13.03 -5.60
N THR A 242 -7.17 -13.09 -4.32
CA THR A 242 -7.81 -14.26 -3.68
C THR A 242 -8.70 -13.79 -2.53
N TRP A 243 -9.66 -14.62 -2.13
CA TRP A 243 -10.64 -14.29 -1.10
C TRP A 243 -11.13 -15.54 -0.36
N THR A 244 -11.84 -15.34 0.74
CA THR A 244 -12.70 -16.32 1.41
C THR A 244 -13.97 -15.60 1.87
N GLU A 245 -15.12 -16.25 1.76
CA GLU A 245 -16.40 -15.69 2.22
C GLU A 245 -16.49 -15.62 3.75
N ASP A 246 -15.78 -16.51 4.45
CA ASP A 246 -15.71 -16.54 5.91
C ASP A 246 -14.38 -17.14 6.35
N ILE A 247 -13.45 -16.26 6.75
CA ILE A 247 -12.12 -16.65 7.19
C ILE A 247 -12.15 -17.52 8.44
N SER A 248 -13.22 -17.51 9.24
CA SER A 248 -13.36 -18.39 10.40
C SER A 248 -13.66 -19.84 10.01
N ARG A 249 -14.19 -20.07 8.80
CA ARG A 249 -14.70 -21.38 8.36
C ARG A 249 -13.89 -22.00 7.24
N ALA A 250 -13.38 -21.20 6.30
CA ALA A 250 -12.72 -21.69 5.10
C ALA A 250 -11.40 -20.97 4.84
N ASP A 251 -10.49 -21.67 4.16
CA ASP A 251 -9.25 -21.07 3.67
C ASP A 251 -9.53 -20.24 2.41
N PHE A 252 -8.51 -19.53 1.93
CA PHE A 252 -8.60 -18.74 0.72
C PHE A 252 -8.82 -19.60 -0.53
N HIS A 253 -9.66 -19.11 -1.44
CA HIS A 253 -9.89 -19.69 -2.76
C HIS A 253 -8.65 -19.66 -3.64
N GLY A 254 -8.73 -20.39 -4.76
CA GLY A 254 -7.73 -20.31 -5.83
C GLY A 254 -7.52 -18.87 -6.33
N THR A 255 -6.31 -18.58 -6.79
CA THR A 255 -5.94 -17.25 -7.27
C THR A 255 -6.67 -16.87 -8.56
N VAL A 256 -7.10 -15.62 -8.62
CA VAL A 256 -7.57 -14.94 -9.84
C VAL A 256 -6.48 -13.99 -10.31
N GLU A 257 -6.10 -14.07 -11.58
CA GLU A 257 -5.30 -13.03 -12.22
C GLU A 257 -6.23 -11.90 -12.67
N VAL A 258 -6.09 -10.73 -12.07
CA VAL A 258 -6.94 -9.56 -12.32
C VAL A 258 -6.53 -8.85 -13.61
N ASP A 259 -5.22 -8.72 -13.83
CA ASP A 259 -4.65 -8.10 -15.01
C ASP A 259 -3.19 -8.55 -15.20
N SER A 260 -2.69 -8.42 -16.43
CA SER A 260 -1.36 -8.84 -16.83
C SER A 260 -0.76 -7.94 -17.92
N ARG A 261 0.53 -7.69 -17.80
CA ARG A 261 1.38 -7.03 -18.81
C ARG A 261 2.51 -7.93 -19.30
N GLU A 262 2.32 -9.25 -19.18
CA GLU A 262 3.30 -10.25 -19.60
C GLU A 262 3.71 -10.09 -21.06
N GLU A 263 2.76 -9.79 -21.95
CA GLU A 263 2.97 -9.73 -23.41
C GLU A 263 3.80 -8.53 -23.87
N THR A 264 3.94 -7.49 -23.05
CA THR A 264 4.45 -6.17 -23.48
C THR A 264 5.65 -5.67 -22.68
N ALA A 265 6.26 -6.53 -21.84
CA ALA A 265 7.28 -6.12 -20.87
C ALA A 265 6.84 -4.88 -20.06
N GLY A 266 5.54 -4.81 -19.74
CA GLY A 266 4.95 -3.67 -19.09
C GLY A 266 5.15 -3.69 -17.57
N HIS A 267 4.36 -2.89 -16.88
CA HIS A 267 4.41 -2.79 -15.43
C HIS A 267 3.02 -2.51 -14.88
N ILE A 268 2.68 -3.14 -13.76
CA ILE A 268 1.48 -2.93 -12.98
C ILE A 268 1.90 -2.52 -11.57
N ARG A 269 1.17 -1.56 -10.99
CA ARG A 269 1.30 -1.17 -9.59
C ARG A 269 -0.08 -1.25 -8.95
N ASN A 270 -0.25 -2.11 -7.96
CA ASN A 270 -1.46 -2.10 -7.14
C ASN A 270 -1.52 -0.81 -6.32
N LEU A 271 -2.71 -0.20 -6.25
CA LEU A 271 -2.91 1.09 -5.57
C LEU A 271 -3.75 0.91 -4.31
N ASP A 272 -5.03 0.55 -4.43
CA ASP A 272 -5.89 0.32 -3.26
C ASP A 272 -7.06 -0.65 -3.53
N MET A 273 -7.71 -1.09 -2.46
CA MET A 273 -8.90 -1.95 -2.48
C MET A 273 -9.95 -1.46 -1.48
N TRP A 274 -11.21 -1.43 -1.92
CA TRP A 274 -12.39 -1.15 -1.10
C TRP A 274 -13.36 -2.32 -1.21
N LEU A 275 -13.99 -2.70 -0.09
CA LEU A 275 -15.05 -3.72 -0.07
C LEU A 275 -16.40 -3.02 0.05
N ASP A 276 -17.32 -3.33 -0.86
CA ASP A 276 -18.66 -2.77 -0.82
C ASP A 276 -19.55 -3.51 0.19
N PRO A 277 -20.72 -2.95 0.56
CA PRO A 277 -21.66 -3.61 1.46
C PRO A 277 -22.20 -4.96 0.93
N ASP A 278 -22.14 -5.20 -0.38
CA ASP A 278 -22.64 -6.41 -1.06
C ASP A 278 -21.57 -7.49 -1.21
N GLY A 279 -20.38 -7.28 -0.62
CA GLY A 279 -19.25 -8.22 -0.61
C GLY A 279 -18.42 -8.25 -1.89
N ALA A 280 -18.56 -7.27 -2.79
CA ALA A 280 -17.67 -7.11 -3.94
C ALA A 280 -16.39 -6.36 -3.54
N ALA A 281 -15.27 -6.76 -4.13
CA ALA A 281 -14.00 -6.06 -4.01
C ALA A 281 -13.81 -5.10 -5.18
N HIS A 282 -13.74 -3.81 -4.89
CA HIS A 282 -13.37 -2.75 -5.80
C HIS A 282 -11.86 -2.55 -5.72
N VAL A 283 -11.17 -2.66 -6.86
CA VAL A 283 -9.71 -2.59 -6.90
C VAL A 283 -9.25 -1.49 -7.84
N LEU A 284 -8.23 -0.77 -7.40
CA LEU A 284 -7.57 0.31 -8.13
C LEU A 284 -6.11 -0.07 -8.37
N TYR A 285 -5.65 0.07 -9.62
CA TYR A 285 -4.26 -0.15 -9.96
C TYR A 285 -3.82 0.72 -11.14
N ALA A 286 -2.53 0.88 -11.30
CA ALA A 286 -1.92 1.60 -12.41
C ALA A 286 -1.22 0.61 -13.35
N THR A 287 -1.26 0.89 -14.65
CA THR A 287 -0.46 0.15 -15.62
C THR A 287 0.41 1.08 -16.45
N LYS A 288 1.56 0.58 -16.90
CA LYS A 288 2.34 1.12 -18.01
C LYS A 288 2.49 -0.02 -19.00
N ASN A 289 2.02 0.15 -20.24
CA ASN A 289 2.00 -0.95 -21.20
C ASN A 289 3.40 -1.47 -21.53
N ILE A 290 4.42 -0.61 -21.60
CA ILE A 290 5.83 -0.99 -21.79
C ILE A 290 6.67 -0.23 -20.76
N TRP A 291 7.47 -0.95 -19.96
CA TRP A 291 8.13 -0.33 -18.81
C TRP A 291 9.19 0.71 -19.18
N HIS A 292 9.99 0.47 -20.24
CA HIS A 292 11.09 1.35 -20.65
C HIS A 292 11.07 1.68 -22.15
N ASP A 293 11.59 2.86 -22.50
CA ASP A 293 11.75 3.29 -23.89
C ASP A 293 12.60 2.29 -24.69
N PHE A 294 13.75 1.89 -24.15
CA PHE A 294 14.63 0.95 -24.84
C PHE A 294 13.96 -0.40 -25.09
N MET A 295 13.06 -0.85 -24.19
CA MET A 295 12.29 -2.08 -24.37
C MET A 295 11.32 -1.94 -25.53
N ARG A 296 10.60 -0.81 -25.62
CA ARG A 296 9.75 -0.49 -26.77
C ARG A 296 10.58 -0.52 -28.05
N ASP A 297 11.67 0.24 -28.09
CA ASP A 297 12.46 0.43 -29.31
C ASP A 297 13.00 -0.90 -29.86
N ARG A 298 13.34 -1.85 -28.97
CA ARG A 298 13.88 -3.15 -29.36
C ARG A 298 12.82 -4.21 -29.65
N PHE A 299 11.82 -4.34 -28.79
CA PHE A 299 10.89 -5.49 -28.80
C PHE A 299 9.47 -5.13 -29.22
N PHE A 300 9.09 -3.85 -29.17
CA PHE A 300 7.75 -3.36 -29.50
C PHE A 300 7.80 -2.10 -30.36
N PRO A 301 8.56 -2.10 -31.47
CA PRO A 301 8.78 -0.90 -32.28
C PRO A 301 7.47 -0.33 -32.79
N GLY A 302 7.33 1.00 -32.76
CA GLY A 302 6.12 1.71 -33.19
C GLY A 302 4.94 1.65 -32.22
N THR A 303 5.07 0.97 -31.06
CA THR A 303 4.02 0.94 -30.04
C THR A 303 4.14 2.16 -29.12
N PRO A 304 3.14 3.04 -29.02
CA PRO A 304 3.17 4.16 -28.08
C PRO A 304 3.24 3.65 -26.63
N ILE A 305 4.04 4.29 -25.79
CA ILE A 305 4.04 4.00 -24.36
C ILE A 305 2.88 4.76 -23.74
N ALA A 306 1.97 4.03 -23.10
CA ALA A 306 0.83 4.55 -22.40
C ALA A 306 0.81 4.05 -20.96
N SER A 307 0.39 4.91 -20.04
CA SER A 307 0.04 4.55 -18.68
C SER A 307 -1.44 4.76 -18.43
N THR A 308 -2.04 3.93 -17.59
CA THR A 308 -3.46 4.02 -17.24
C THR A 308 -3.70 3.86 -15.75
N VAL A 309 -4.84 4.37 -15.29
CA VAL A 309 -5.43 4.02 -14.00
C VAL A 309 -6.65 3.16 -14.27
N GLU A 310 -6.65 1.97 -13.71
CA GLU A 310 -7.65 0.95 -13.91
C GLU A 310 -8.48 0.76 -12.65
N TYR A 311 -9.77 0.60 -12.85
CA TYR A 311 -10.76 0.25 -11.84
C TYR A 311 -11.42 -1.06 -12.24
N ARG A 312 -11.51 -1.99 -11.30
CA ARG A 312 -12.20 -3.28 -11.48
C ARG A 312 -13.09 -3.57 -10.29
N VAL A 313 -14.19 -4.30 -10.53
CA VAL A 313 -15.03 -4.87 -9.48
C VAL A 313 -14.95 -6.38 -9.58
N ILE A 314 -14.67 -7.05 -8.46
CA ILE A 314 -14.51 -8.50 -8.36
C ILE A 314 -15.58 -9.04 -7.40
N LYS A 315 -16.37 -10.00 -7.85
CA LYS A 315 -17.39 -10.68 -7.02
C LYS A 315 -17.38 -12.17 -7.30
N GLY A 316 -17.34 -12.99 -6.25
CA GLY A 316 -17.30 -14.46 -6.36
C GLY A 316 -16.16 -14.95 -7.26
N GLY A 317 -14.99 -14.34 -7.17
CA GLY A 317 -13.82 -14.71 -7.97
C GLY A 317 -13.82 -14.27 -9.43
N LYS A 318 -14.78 -13.44 -9.85
CA LYS A 318 -14.87 -12.98 -11.23
C LYS A 318 -14.79 -11.47 -11.28
N VAL A 319 -13.98 -10.95 -12.20
CA VAL A 319 -13.99 -9.54 -12.57
C VAL A 319 -15.29 -9.26 -13.32
N ILE A 320 -16.22 -8.54 -12.69
CA ILE A 320 -17.56 -8.26 -13.22
C ILE A 320 -17.67 -6.87 -13.85
N GLU A 321 -16.72 -5.97 -13.56
CA GLU A 321 -16.68 -4.63 -14.13
C GLU A 321 -15.24 -4.23 -14.45
N LYS A 322 -15.05 -3.54 -15.59
CA LYS A 322 -13.75 -3.02 -16.04
C LYS A 322 -13.89 -1.60 -16.54
N ARG A 323 -13.12 -0.67 -15.98
CA ARG A 323 -13.04 0.72 -16.45
C ARG A 323 -11.64 1.27 -16.36
N THR A 324 -11.30 2.15 -17.29
CA THR A 324 -10.08 2.96 -17.26
C THR A 324 -10.46 4.38 -16.83
N LEU A 325 -9.92 4.84 -15.70
CA LEU A 325 -10.23 6.16 -15.14
C LEU A 325 -9.44 7.29 -15.81
N ALA A 326 -8.20 6.98 -16.22
CA ALA A 326 -7.32 7.93 -16.87
C ALA A 326 -6.34 7.20 -17.77
N THR A 327 -5.95 7.85 -18.86
CA THR A 327 -4.90 7.39 -19.78
C THR A 327 -3.96 8.54 -20.05
N HIS A 328 -2.67 8.26 -20.04
CA HIS A 328 -1.61 9.18 -20.43
C HIS A 328 -0.69 8.47 -21.44
N VAL A 329 -0.68 8.96 -22.67
CA VAL A 329 0.25 8.50 -23.71
C VAL A 329 1.50 9.39 -23.66
N LYS A 330 2.68 8.78 -23.60
CA LYS A 330 3.96 9.50 -23.60
C LYS A 330 4.11 10.31 -24.88
N ASP A 331 4.48 11.58 -24.73
CA ASP A 331 4.97 12.38 -25.85
C ASP A 331 6.38 11.92 -26.24
N GLU A 332 6.56 11.52 -27.50
CA GLU A 332 7.83 11.04 -28.05
C GLU A 332 8.93 12.11 -28.05
N SER A 333 8.56 13.40 -28.03
CA SER A 333 9.51 14.53 -27.95
C SER A 333 10.13 14.71 -26.55
N THR A 334 9.59 14.03 -25.53
CA THR A 334 10.07 14.14 -24.15
C THR A 334 10.99 12.96 -23.80
N PRO A 335 12.33 13.14 -23.75
CA PRO A 335 13.23 12.08 -23.33
C PRO A 335 13.00 11.69 -21.87
N GLU A 336 13.24 10.41 -21.55
CA GLU A 336 13.20 9.91 -20.17
C GLU A 336 14.30 10.62 -19.35
N ARG A 337 13.92 11.63 -18.54
CA ARG A 337 14.89 12.34 -17.69
C ARG A 337 15.31 11.43 -16.54
N ALA A 338 16.60 11.07 -16.52
CA ALA A 338 17.24 10.26 -15.48
C ALA A 338 17.07 10.77 -14.02
N ALA A 339 16.64 12.03 -13.83
CA ALA A 339 16.52 12.67 -12.51
C ALA A 339 15.09 12.84 -11.98
N ARG A 340 14.05 12.40 -12.72
CA ARG A 340 12.68 12.37 -12.20
C ARG A 340 12.16 10.94 -12.31
N PRO A 341 11.90 10.24 -11.19
CA PRO A 341 11.45 8.85 -11.25
C PRO A 341 10.14 8.65 -12.05
N SER A 342 9.37 9.70 -12.32
CA SER A 342 8.00 9.64 -12.82
C SER A 342 7.86 10.00 -14.31
N GLY A 343 8.42 9.21 -15.22
CA GLY A 343 7.99 9.24 -16.62
C GLY A 343 6.57 8.68 -16.72
N ILE A 344 5.58 9.52 -17.05
CA ILE A 344 4.12 9.25 -17.31
C ILE A 344 3.34 8.30 -16.39
N PHE A 345 3.98 7.61 -15.45
CA PHE A 345 3.42 6.50 -14.70
C PHE A 345 2.71 6.97 -13.44
N TYR A 346 1.52 6.43 -13.25
CA TYR A 346 0.66 6.63 -12.09
C TYR A 346 1.25 5.93 -10.86
N ARG A 347 1.61 6.69 -9.83
CA ARG A 347 2.37 6.19 -8.66
C ARG A 347 1.56 6.10 -7.37
N GLY A 348 0.53 6.92 -7.24
CA GLY A 348 -0.36 6.92 -6.08
C GLY A 348 -1.81 6.84 -6.51
N GLY A 349 -2.61 6.13 -5.70
CA GLY A 349 -4.05 6.18 -5.76
C GLY A 349 -4.68 5.42 -4.60
N ALA A 350 -5.86 5.86 -4.20
CA ALA A 350 -6.59 5.31 -3.06
C ALA A 350 -8.09 5.59 -3.20
N PHE A 351 -8.90 4.81 -2.49
CA PHE A 351 -10.32 5.09 -2.36
C PHE A 351 -10.59 5.99 -1.15
N HIS A 352 -11.48 6.95 -1.34
CA HIS A 352 -12.10 7.71 -0.27
C HIS A 352 -13.60 7.37 -0.22
N VAL A 353 -14.09 7.00 0.97
CA VAL A 353 -15.49 6.65 1.21
C VAL A 353 -16.14 7.78 2.00
N ALA A 354 -17.13 8.44 1.41
CA ALA A 354 -17.89 9.51 2.05
C ALA A 354 -19.05 8.96 2.90
N PRO A 355 -19.58 9.73 3.87
CA PRO A 355 -20.68 9.30 4.75
C PRO A 355 -21.98 8.98 4.00
N ASP A 356 -22.19 9.59 2.84
CA ASP A 356 -23.34 9.34 1.96
C ASP A 356 -23.19 8.05 1.11
N GLY A 357 -22.14 7.26 1.34
CA GLY A 357 -21.86 6.02 0.63
C GLY A 357 -21.17 6.21 -0.71
N LYS A 358 -20.94 7.45 -1.17
CA LYS A 358 -20.19 7.68 -2.40
C LYS A 358 -18.71 7.36 -2.21
N VAL A 359 -18.15 6.65 -3.18
CA VAL A 359 -16.73 6.31 -3.22
C VAL A 359 -16.07 7.06 -4.36
N ARG A 360 -14.93 7.69 -4.03
CA ARG A 360 -14.11 8.44 -4.96
C ARG A 360 -12.74 7.81 -5.04
N ALA A 361 -12.25 7.57 -6.25
CA ALA A 361 -10.87 7.21 -6.50
C ALA A 361 -10.04 8.49 -6.61
N LEU A 362 -9.05 8.62 -5.74
CA LEU A 362 -7.98 9.60 -5.88
C LEU A 362 -6.80 8.93 -6.57
N PHE A 363 -6.15 9.62 -7.49
CA PHE A 363 -4.95 9.11 -8.14
C PHE A 363 -4.09 10.23 -8.68
N THR A 364 -2.79 10.01 -8.69
CA THR A 364 -1.82 10.89 -9.36
C THR A 364 -2.04 10.85 -10.86
N ALA A 365 -1.62 11.83 -11.66
CA ALA A 365 -1.59 11.70 -13.11
C ALA A 365 -0.30 12.32 -13.66
N GLY A 366 0.80 11.56 -13.61
CA GLY A 366 2.12 12.06 -13.98
C GLY A 366 2.44 13.41 -13.32
N ASP A 367 2.90 14.34 -14.14
CA ASP A 367 3.25 15.73 -13.85
C ASP A 367 2.04 16.69 -13.73
N THR A 368 0.83 16.22 -14.02
CA THR A 368 -0.39 17.04 -13.96
C THR A 368 -1.01 17.11 -12.55
N GLY A 369 -0.50 16.36 -11.57
CA GLY A 369 -0.90 16.44 -10.17
C GLY A 369 -1.87 15.34 -9.72
N THR A 370 -2.58 15.56 -8.60
CA THR A 370 -3.56 14.60 -8.05
C THR A 370 -4.95 14.87 -8.62
N HIS A 371 -5.66 13.81 -8.98
CA HIS A 371 -7.00 13.84 -9.55
C HIS A 371 -7.97 13.02 -8.71
N ILE A 372 -9.25 13.29 -8.86
CA ILE A 372 -10.33 12.58 -8.20
C ILE A 372 -11.46 12.27 -9.19
N ALA A 373 -12.05 11.08 -9.08
CA ALA A 373 -13.22 10.65 -9.83
C ALA A 373 -14.15 9.84 -8.93
N GLN A 374 -15.47 10.04 -9.04
CA GLN A 374 -16.44 9.19 -8.35
C GLN A 374 -16.56 7.85 -9.09
N VAL A 375 -16.44 6.75 -8.35
CA VAL A 375 -16.45 5.39 -8.90
C VAL A 375 -17.61 4.55 -8.37
N HIS A 376 -18.23 4.95 -7.25
CA HIS A 376 -19.42 4.27 -6.72
C HIS A 376 -20.39 5.26 -6.04
N PRO A 377 -21.70 5.22 -6.36
CA PRO A 377 -22.20 4.70 -7.63
C PRO A 377 -21.49 5.40 -8.79
N TRP A 378 -21.33 4.71 -9.91
CA TRP A 378 -20.56 5.24 -11.04
C TRP A 378 -21.17 6.55 -11.56
N VAL A 379 -20.32 7.53 -11.84
CA VAL A 379 -20.71 8.78 -12.50
C VAL A 379 -19.77 9.01 -13.66
N ASP A 380 -20.33 9.15 -14.86
CA ASP A 380 -19.55 9.51 -16.04
C ASP A 380 -19.03 10.94 -15.93
N GLY A 381 -17.76 11.13 -16.27
CA GLY A 381 -17.10 12.42 -16.19
C GLY A 381 -15.60 12.28 -16.30
N LYS A 382 -14.93 13.39 -16.61
CA LYS A 382 -13.47 13.44 -16.55
C LYS A 382 -13.03 13.59 -15.09
N PRO A 383 -11.93 12.93 -14.67
CA PRO A 383 -11.34 13.16 -13.37
C PRO A 383 -11.03 14.65 -13.17
N VAL A 384 -11.29 15.15 -11.97
CA VAL A 384 -11.07 16.56 -11.60
C VAL A 384 -9.71 16.69 -10.93
N ARG A 385 -8.92 17.67 -11.35
CA ARG A 385 -7.63 17.98 -10.73
C ARG A 385 -7.82 18.67 -9.38
N ILE A 386 -7.08 18.22 -8.38
CA ILE A 386 -7.01 18.83 -7.04
C ILE A 386 -5.88 19.85 -7.05
N ALA A 387 -6.19 21.08 -6.64
CA ALA A 387 -5.26 22.22 -6.64
C ALA A 387 -4.33 22.23 -5.41
N LEU A 388 -3.58 21.14 -5.19
CA LEU A 388 -2.53 21.09 -4.16
C LEU A 388 -1.35 21.98 -4.56
N GLN A 389 -0.88 22.81 -3.64
CA GLN A 389 0.36 23.58 -3.79
C GLN A 389 1.58 22.66 -3.85
N ASN A 390 1.55 21.56 -3.08
CA ASN A 390 2.59 20.54 -3.03
C ASN A 390 1.99 19.17 -3.40
N PRO A 391 1.87 18.85 -4.71
CA PRO A 391 1.29 17.58 -5.14
C PRO A 391 2.02 16.37 -4.55
N LEU A 392 1.23 15.42 -4.05
CA LEU A 392 1.72 14.11 -3.62
C LEU A 392 1.73 13.16 -4.82
N TYR A 393 2.80 12.38 -4.98
CA TYR A 393 2.91 11.38 -6.05
C TYR A 393 2.78 9.94 -5.55
N ASN A 394 2.86 9.71 -4.24
CA ASN A 394 2.57 8.44 -3.60
C ASN A 394 1.96 8.78 -2.25
N PHE A 395 0.77 8.25 -1.96
CA PHE A 395 0.00 8.64 -0.79
C PHE A 395 -0.96 7.53 -0.36
N PHE A 396 -1.37 7.59 0.90
CA PHE A 396 -2.46 6.83 1.48
C PHE A 396 -3.61 7.75 1.86
N VAL A 397 -4.81 7.17 1.91
CA VAL A 397 -6.04 7.82 2.38
C VAL A 397 -6.63 6.96 3.50
N PRO A 398 -7.15 7.55 4.60
CA PRO A 398 -7.89 6.83 5.62
C PRO A 398 -9.20 6.26 5.05
N GLY A 399 -9.48 4.98 5.31
CA GLY A 399 -10.71 4.34 4.88
C GLY A 399 -11.19 3.21 5.79
N PRO A 400 -12.37 2.64 5.51
CA PRO A 400 -12.97 1.59 6.35
C PRO A 400 -12.09 0.35 6.55
N ARG A 401 -11.29 -0.01 5.53
CA ARG A 401 -10.37 -1.16 5.55
C ARG A 401 -9.29 -1.09 6.64
N GLN A 402 -8.94 0.13 7.08
CA GLN A 402 -8.04 0.36 8.23
C GLN A 402 -8.77 0.84 9.49
N GLY A 403 -10.11 0.72 9.53
CA GLY A 403 -10.93 1.10 10.67
C GLY A 403 -11.13 2.61 10.86
N SER A 404 -10.91 3.38 9.79
CA SER A 404 -11.26 4.79 9.77
C SER A 404 -12.73 4.96 9.42
N GLU A 405 -13.38 5.94 10.06
CA GLU A 405 -14.77 6.31 9.75
C GLU A 405 -14.85 6.99 8.39
N ALA A 406 -16.00 6.82 7.71
CA ALA A 406 -16.34 7.62 6.54
C ALA A 406 -16.51 9.09 6.97
N THR A 407 -16.00 10.02 6.16
CA THR A 407 -15.98 11.45 6.47
C THR A 407 -16.04 12.27 5.19
N ASP A 408 -16.53 13.51 5.24
CA ASP A 408 -16.48 14.44 4.11
C ASP A 408 -15.10 15.09 3.93
N ALA A 409 -14.15 14.78 4.82
CA ALA A 409 -12.77 15.21 4.71
C ALA A 409 -11.91 14.13 4.02
N VAL A 410 -11.24 14.48 2.92
CA VAL A 410 -10.24 13.60 2.32
C VAL A 410 -8.88 13.94 2.89
N ASP A 411 -8.29 13.03 3.63
CA ASP A 411 -6.91 13.15 4.07
C ASP A 411 -5.98 12.38 3.14
N LEU A 412 -4.85 13.00 2.81
CA LEU A 412 -3.77 12.36 2.06
C LEU A 412 -2.50 12.47 2.89
N PHE A 413 -1.79 11.37 3.05
CA PHE A 413 -0.45 11.36 3.63
C PHE A 413 0.52 10.64 2.72
N GLY A 414 1.66 11.26 2.44
CA GLY A 414 2.68 10.65 1.60
C GLY A 414 3.81 11.55 1.14
N THR A 415 4.39 11.23 0.00
CA THR A 415 5.58 11.89 -0.54
C THR A 415 5.23 12.78 -1.72
N GLY A 416 5.76 14.01 -1.73
CA GLY A 416 5.71 14.95 -2.85
C GLY A 416 7.09 15.18 -3.46
N LEU A 417 7.22 16.15 -4.37
CA LEU A 417 8.43 16.39 -5.17
C LEU A 417 9.70 16.71 -4.35
N GLU A 418 9.55 17.27 -3.14
CA GLU A 418 10.68 17.52 -2.24
C GLU A 418 11.19 16.20 -1.66
N PRO A 419 12.45 15.80 -1.96
CA PRO A 419 13.01 14.56 -1.43
C PRO A 419 13.10 14.57 0.09
N GLY A 420 12.87 13.40 0.72
CA GLY A 420 13.04 13.26 2.17
C GLY A 420 11.94 13.93 3.01
N VAL A 421 10.79 14.29 2.43
CA VAL A 421 9.69 14.94 3.15
C VAL A 421 8.41 14.12 3.07
N LEU A 422 7.82 13.87 4.24
CA LEU A 422 6.48 13.32 4.38
C LEU A 422 5.49 14.45 4.66
N ARG A 423 4.45 14.49 3.84
CA ARG A 423 3.48 15.57 3.76
C ARG A 423 2.08 15.05 4.00
N TYR A 424 1.24 15.94 4.48
CA TYR A 424 -0.17 15.72 4.69
C TYR A 424 -0.98 16.81 4.00
N ALA A 425 -2.12 16.44 3.42
CA ALA A 425 -3.11 17.37 2.91
C ALA A 425 -4.51 16.95 3.37
N ARG A 426 -5.38 17.92 3.66
CA ARG A 426 -6.81 17.68 3.86
C ARG A 426 -7.62 18.47 2.83
N LEU A 427 -8.61 17.81 2.27
CA LEU A 427 -9.58 18.38 1.35
C LEU A 427 -10.98 18.29 1.96
N ARG A 428 -11.83 19.28 1.69
CA ARG A 428 -13.27 19.19 1.92
C ARG A 428 -13.97 18.92 0.59
N VAL A 429 -14.94 18.00 0.62
CA VAL A 429 -15.69 17.50 -0.54
C VAL A 429 -17.05 18.17 -0.71
#